data_AF-A0A948D0V2-F1
#
_entry.id   AF-A0A948D0V2-F1
#
_cell.length_a   1.000
_cell.length_b   1.000
_cell.length_c   1.000
_cell.angle_alpha   90.00
_cell.angle_beta   90.00
_cell.angle_gamma   90.00
#
_symmetry.space_group_name_H-M   'P 1'
#
loop_
_entity.id
_entity.type
_entity.pdbx_description
1 polymer ?
#
loop_
_entity_poly.entity_id
_entity_poly.type
_entity_poly.pdbx_seq_one_letter_code
_entity_poly.pdbx_strand_id
1 'polypeptide(L)'
;MAQYSICHALLGVSFVCKMNGDKKPDVIRLKTEEDKEIFFMSTVAKGDKLYMELGGSTDKIALISVMRGAKLERIPTFRVGNNDAVRDNLAEAGWTVDDERGHGEESGDKLASRKARAMSIAYLAKTQPELFTPSRDDDVAILRIQHWYRRYRSYQKVMLASYQRLVASYNDDYLLALAASEGASAIAVKGYSAEAATKAVRELLMFVPADERSALEAKLGLDKIGTKPIKRSDMSKIFRAIIDEMMKGGANAPFLREMQHAHKEVVTNLKNLSINREVFEPIPGCGPLIAARIISAIGDIRRFKGPENLRAFAGYHHFDDGSRARRMAGKVSNWNMELKQAVFLWCEQTLKMPKSPFRTKLDERRAYELYKLLRDRQDKARGVEDFILPEAFWDRNIRSVLDVTVADLAVLSAHVDILRKKAGVSVKSEEEEKDEGEAEPITKDANLARLMRGVKMSAIQKAKRWLGQYFLKMIFKNWRKSLGLSELPEREPKANGSSEAHTNARKKKVDDKLPANLERLMLREHGFAPNP
;
A
#
# COMPACT_ATOMS: atom_id res chain seq x y z
N MET A 1 38.51 -5.33 -13.80
CA MET A 1 37.10 -5.28 -13.34
C MET A 1 36.43 -4.16 -14.11
N ALA A 2 35.34 -4.46 -14.81
CA ALA A 2 34.59 -3.45 -15.54
C ALA A 2 33.70 -2.67 -14.57
N GLN A 3 33.39 -1.43 -14.94
CA GLN A 3 32.45 -0.58 -14.23
C GLN A 3 31.32 -0.21 -15.17
N TYR A 4 30.09 -0.36 -14.70
CA TYR A 4 28.89 -0.08 -15.47
C TYR A 4 27.97 0.82 -14.68
N SER A 5 27.27 1.72 -15.34
CA SER A 5 26.05 2.33 -14.79
C SER A 5 24.83 1.90 -15.60
N ILE A 6 23.66 1.90 -14.98
CA ILE A 6 22.45 1.40 -15.64
C ILE A 6 21.21 2.21 -15.31
N CYS A 7 20.40 2.47 -16.34
CA CYS A 7 19.00 2.82 -16.22
C CYS A 7 18.15 1.70 -16.83
N HIS A 8 17.43 0.96 -15.98
CA HIS A 8 16.72 -0.26 -16.37
C HIS A 8 15.21 -0.04 -16.50
N ALA A 9 14.65 -0.49 -17.62
CA ALA A 9 13.22 -0.61 -17.84
C ALA A 9 12.83 -2.09 -17.95
N LEU A 10 11.82 -2.50 -17.16
CA LEU A 10 11.42 -3.91 -17.10
C LEU A 10 10.86 -4.40 -18.44
N LEU A 11 9.93 -3.65 -19.05
CA LEU A 11 9.24 -4.03 -20.29
C LEU A 11 9.71 -3.21 -21.51
N GLY A 12 10.78 -2.44 -21.35
CA GLY A 12 11.27 -1.51 -22.38
C GLY A 12 12.77 -1.58 -22.53
N VAL A 13 13.32 -0.68 -23.35
CA VAL A 13 14.77 -0.61 -23.60
C VAL A 13 15.52 -0.19 -22.33
N SER A 14 16.59 -0.90 -21.99
CA SER A 14 17.51 -0.48 -20.94
C SER A 14 18.77 0.12 -21.53
N PHE A 15 19.39 1.05 -20.82
CA PHE A 15 20.68 1.63 -21.21
C PHE A 15 21.71 1.33 -20.14
N VAL A 16 22.86 0.83 -20.59
CA VAL A 16 24.04 0.59 -19.76
C VAL A 16 25.16 1.47 -20.28
N CYS A 17 25.89 2.13 -19.39
CA CYS A 17 27.11 2.85 -19.76
C CYS A 17 28.31 2.11 -19.18
N LYS A 18 29.20 1.59 -20.04
CA LYS A 18 30.47 0.99 -19.65
C LYS A 18 31.50 2.11 -19.48
N MET A 19 32.03 2.25 -18.27
CA MET A 19 32.94 3.34 -17.92
C MET A 19 34.36 3.03 -18.42
N ASN A 20 34.99 4.00 -19.09
CA ASN A 20 36.30 3.87 -19.74
C ASN A 20 37.31 4.87 -19.14
N GLY A 21 37.53 4.80 -17.83
CA GLY A 21 38.38 5.75 -17.11
C GLY A 21 37.81 7.17 -17.22
N ASP A 22 38.60 8.11 -17.74
CA ASP A 22 38.19 9.51 -17.84
C ASP A 22 37.31 9.86 -19.03
N LYS A 23 37.22 8.97 -20.02
CA LYS A 23 36.52 9.23 -21.28
C LYS A 23 35.01 9.10 -21.14
N LYS A 24 34.28 9.68 -22.11
CA LYS A 24 32.84 9.45 -22.30
C LYS A 24 32.57 7.92 -22.29
N PRO A 25 31.60 7.43 -21.51
CA PRO A 25 31.37 6.00 -21.40
C PRO A 25 30.73 5.43 -22.68
N ASP A 26 30.99 4.16 -22.96
CA ASP A 26 30.34 3.45 -24.08
C ASP A 26 28.90 3.13 -23.68
N VAL A 27 27.94 3.61 -24.47
CA VAL A 27 26.51 3.40 -24.21
C VAL A 27 26.05 2.15 -24.95
N ILE A 28 25.63 1.14 -24.19
CA ILE A 28 25.06 -0.12 -24.68
C ILE A 28 23.54 -0.03 -24.54
N ARG A 29 22.84 -0.25 -25.64
CA ARG A 29 21.37 -0.27 -25.70
C ARG A 29 20.89 -1.72 -25.65
N LEU A 30 20.16 -2.09 -24.60
CA LEU A 30 19.56 -3.41 -24.41
C LEU A 30 18.09 -3.34 -24.84
N LYS A 31 17.80 -3.75 -26.08
CA LYS A 31 16.49 -3.54 -26.72
C LYS A 31 15.50 -4.62 -26.32
N THR A 32 15.94 -5.86 -26.29
CA THR A 32 15.09 -7.04 -26.03
C THR A 32 15.31 -7.58 -24.61
N GLU A 33 14.46 -8.52 -24.17
CA GLU A 33 14.71 -9.27 -22.95
C GLU A 33 15.96 -10.16 -23.07
N GLU A 34 16.21 -10.72 -24.25
CA GLU A 34 17.41 -11.51 -24.55
C GLU A 34 18.68 -10.66 -24.41
N ASP A 35 18.71 -9.42 -24.92
CA ASP A 35 19.85 -8.51 -24.74
C ASP A 35 20.14 -8.27 -23.25
N LYS A 36 19.09 -8.09 -22.44
CA LYS A 36 19.22 -7.89 -21.00
C LYS A 36 19.75 -9.16 -20.34
N GLU A 37 19.22 -10.32 -20.69
CA GLU A 37 19.66 -11.60 -20.17
C GLU A 37 21.14 -11.85 -20.50
N ILE A 38 21.54 -11.70 -21.77
CA ILE A 38 22.93 -11.83 -22.20
C ILE A 38 23.83 -10.89 -21.40
N PHE A 39 23.43 -9.62 -21.24
CA PHE A 39 24.22 -8.67 -20.47
C PHE A 39 24.40 -9.11 -19.01
N PHE A 40 23.30 -9.42 -18.30
CA PHE A 40 23.40 -9.76 -16.87
C PHE A 40 23.97 -11.14 -16.57
N MET A 41 23.73 -12.12 -17.46
CA MET A 41 24.12 -13.50 -17.26
C MET A 41 25.50 -13.82 -17.84
N SER A 42 25.87 -13.16 -18.95
CA SER A 42 27.10 -13.47 -19.69
C SER A 42 28.13 -12.34 -19.63
N THR A 43 27.72 -11.07 -19.62
CA THR A 43 28.66 -9.93 -19.60
C THR A 43 29.08 -9.52 -18.18
N VAL A 44 28.15 -9.47 -17.22
CA VAL A 44 28.47 -9.10 -15.84
C VAL A 44 29.26 -10.23 -15.17
N ALA A 45 30.49 -9.93 -14.78
CA ALA A 45 31.42 -10.85 -14.15
C ALA A 45 31.57 -10.59 -12.64
N LYS A 46 32.08 -11.60 -11.93
CA LYS A 46 32.42 -11.48 -10.50
C LYS A 46 33.45 -10.36 -10.30
N GLY A 47 33.18 -9.47 -9.36
CA GLY A 47 34.03 -8.32 -9.04
C GLY A 47 33.75 -7.06 -9.87
N ASP A 48 32.97 -7.14 -10.96
CA ASP A 48 32.54 -5.94 -11.69
C ASP A 48 31.74 -5.00 -10.77
N LYS A 49 31.77 -3.70 -11.07
CA LYS A 49 31.08 -2.67 -10.30
C LYS A 49 29.88 -2.15 -11.07
N LEU A 50 28.71 -2.14 -10.44
CA LEU A 50 27.48 -1.62 -11.05
C LEU A 50 26.91 -0.46 -10.24
N TYR A 51 26.73 0.67 -10.92
CA TYR A 51 26.14 1.89 -10.42
C TYR A 51 24.68 2.01 -10.86
N MET A 52 23.75 2.19 -9.92
CA MET A 52 22.32 2.26 -10.25
C MET A 52 21.50 3.00 -9.21
N GLU A 53 20.24 3.31 -9.54
CA GLU A 53 19.34 3.97 -8.60
C GLU A 53 18.79 3.03 -7.52
N LEU A 54 18.41 3.61 -6.38
CA LEU A 54 17.68 2.94 -5.30
C LEU A 54 16.18 2.78 -5.60
N GLY A 55 15.73 1.53 -5.59
CA GLY A 55 14.33 1.13 -5.71
C GLY A 55 13.81 1.01 -7.14
N GLY A 56 12.59 0.47 -7.27
CA GLY A 56 11.87 0.44 -8.54
C GLY A 56 12.18 -0.81 -9.37
N SER A 57 12.34 -0.64 -10.69
CA SER A 57 12.68 -1.73 -11.61
C SER A 57 14.12 -2.23 -11.39
N THR A 58 15.04 -1.36 -10.98
CA THR A 58 16.46 -1.68 -10.79
C THR A 58 16.70 -2.69 -9.66
N ASP A 59 15.79 -2.81 -8.69
CA ASP A 59 15.92 -3.76 -7.58
C ASP A 59 16.08 -5.21 -8.04
N LYS A 60 15.39 -5.61 -9.12
CA LYS A 60 15.52 -6.97 -9.68
C LYS A 60 16.92 -7.22 -10.22
N ILE A 61 17.44 -6.24 -10.94
CA ILE A 61 18.77 -6.30 -11.53
C ILE A 61 19.83 -6.26 -10.44
N ALA A 62 19.66 -5.42 -9.42
CA ALA A 62 20.53 -5.38 -8.26
C ALA A 62 20.70 -6.78 -7.65
N LEU A 63 19.59 -7.49 -7.39
CA LEU A 63 19.64 -8.83 -6.82
C LEU A 63 20.42 -9.81 -7.72
N ILE A 64 20.15 -9.80 -9.02
CA ILE A 64 20.82 -10.68 -9.99
C ILE A 64 22.32 -10.37 -10.02
N SER A 65 22.71 -9.10 -10.11
CA SER A 65 24.11 -8.68 -10.16
C SER A 65 24.88 -9.07 -8.90
N VAL A 66 24.28 -8.95 -7.71
CA VAL A 66 24.91 -9.43 -6.47
C VAL A 66 25.06 -10.94 -6.48
N MET A 67 24.05 -11.69 -6.95
CA MET A 67 24.13 -13.16 -7.06
C MET A 67 25.23 -13.60 -8.04
N ARG A 68 25.55 -12.78 -9.03
CA ARG A 68 26.67 -12.96 -9.97
C ARG A 68 28.04 -12.56 -9.37
N GLY A 69 28.06 -12.04 -8.15
CA GLY A 69 29.27 -11.61 -7.46
C GLY A 69 29.76 -10.22 -7.86
N ALA A 70 28.92 -9.41 -8.51
CA ALA A 70 29.23 -8.01 -8.77
C ALA A 70 29.06 -7.15 -7.52
N LYS A 71 29.83 -6.07 -7.44
CA LYS A 71 29.73 -5.04 -6.40
C LYS A 71 28.70 -4.00 -6.85
N LEU A 72 27.76 -3.67 -5.97
CA LEU A 72 26.74 -2.68 -6.24
C LEU A 72 26.98 -1.39 -5.48
N GLU A 73 26.87 -0.28 -6.19
CA GLU A 73 26.84 1.06 -5.62
C GLU A 73 25.57 1.77 -6.07
N ARG A 74 24.77 2.22 -5.10
CA ARG A 74 23.43 2.70 -5.38
C ARG A 74 23.21 4.14 -4.92
N ILE A 75 22.51 4.91 -5.73
CA ILE A 75 22.23 6.32 -5.48
C ILE A 75 20.72 6.57 -5.29
N PRO A 76 20.28 7.40 -4.33
CA PRO A 76 18.88 7.81 -4.25
C PRO A 76 18.42 8.52 -5.53
N THR A 77 17.26 8.14 -6.07
CA THR A 77 16.69 8.70 -7.31
C THR A 77 16.63 10.24 -7.32
N PHE A 78 16.38 10.87 -6.17
CA PHE A 78 16.29 12.33 -6.06
C PHE A 78 17.67 13.03 -6.17
N ARG A 79 18.78 12.31 -5.99
CA ARG A 79 20.15 12.84 -6.17
C ARG A 79 20.62 12.81 -7.61
N VAL A 80 20.02 11.96 -8.46
CA VAL A 80 20.34 11.93 -9.91
C VAL A 80 19.85 13.19 -10.62
N GLY A 81 18.80 13.83 -10.10
CA GLY A 81 18.20 15.02 -10.71
C GLY A 81 17.04 14.73 -11.66
N ASN A 82 16.43 15.81 -12.16
CA ASN A 82 15.45 15.75 -13.25
C ASN A 82 16.17 15.71 -14.61
N ASN A 83 15.43 15.46 -15.69
CA ASN A 83 16.03 15.27 -17.02
C ASN A 83 16.81 16.50 -17.52
N ASP A 84 16.36 17.71 -17.18
CA ASP A 84 16.97 18.95 -17.64
C ASP A 84 18.32 19.17 -16.94
N ALA A 85 18.36 19.12 -15.60
CA ALA A 85 19.60 19.25 -14.85
C ALA A 85 20.61 18.14 -15.19
N VAL A 86 20.10 16.93 -15.50
CA VAL A 86 20.93 15.82 -15.98
C VAL A 86 21.62 16.18 -17.29
N ARG A 87 20.91 16.77 -18.26
CA ARG A 87 21.46 17.14 -19.56
C ARG A 87 22.48 18.26 -19.44
N ASP A 88 22.22 19.26 -18.60
CA ASP A 88 23.13 20.39 -18.38
C ASP A 88 24.46 19.90 -17.79
N ASN A 89 24.41 19.10 -16.72
CA ASN A 89 25.62 18.52 -16.09
C ASN A 89 26.43 17.65 -17.08
N LEU A 90 25.74 16.90 -17.94
CA LEU A 90 26.40 16.08 -18.96
C LEU A 90 27.03 16.95 -20.06
N ALA A 91 26.36 18.02 -20.49
CA ALA A 91 26.89 18.96 -21.49
C ALA A 91 28.15 19.68 -20.98
N GLU A 92 28.16 20.12 -19.71
CA GLU A 92 29.34 20.71 -19.06
C GLU A 92 30.53 19.74 -19.03
N ALA A 93 30.26 18.43 -18.90
CA ALA A 93 31.27 17.38 -18.98
C ALA A 93 31.71 17.03 -20.42
N GLY A 94 31.16 17.71 -21.44
CA GLY A 94 31.36 17.39 -22.85
C GLY A 94 30.68 16.07 -23.28
N TRP A 95 29.73 15.56 -22.50
CA TRP A 95 29.03 14.30 -22.76
C TRP A 95 27.67 14.58 -23.41
N THR A 96 27.62 14.59 -24.73
CA THR A 96 26.36 14.74 -25.46
C THR A 96 25.47 13.50 -25.33
N VAL A 97 24.16 13.72 -25.14
CA VAL A 97 23.14 12.66 -25.20
C VAL A 97 22.42 12.77 -26.53
N ASP A 98 22.76 11.90 -27.47
CA ASP A 98 22.09 11.89 -28.78
C ASP A 98 20.65 11.40 -28.65
N ASP A 99 19.77 11.93 -29.50
CA ASP A 99 18.39 11.50 -29.61
C ASP A 99 18.28 10.01 -29.93
N GLU A 100 17.24 9.38 -29.41
CA GLU A 100 16.99 7.95 -29.61
C GLU A 100 15.80 7.75 -30.54
N ARG A 101 15.97 6.89 -31.54
CA ARG A 101 14.83 6.41 -32.33
C ARG A 101 13.92 5.54 -31.46
N GLY A 102 12.61 5.79 -31.57
CA GLY A 102 11.56 5.03 -30.90
C GLY A 102 11.70 3.52 -31.12
N HIS A 103 11.20 2.74 -30.17
CA HIS A 103 11.25 1.27 -30.24
C HIS A 103 10.04 0.66 -29.56
N GLY A 104 9.30 -0.18 -30.30
CA GLY A 104 8.00 -0.66 -29.85
C GLY A 104 7.07 0.51 -29.53
N GLU A 105 6.48 0.50 -28.34
CA GLU A 105 5.58 1.55 -27.84
C GLU A 105 6.33 2.73 -27.19
N GLU A 106 7.66 2.69 -27.12
CA GLU A 106 8.45 3.70 -26.44
C GLU A 106 8.89 4.80 -27.41
N SER A 107 8.39 6.02 -27.16
CA SER A 107 8.80 7.24 -27.88
C SER A 107 10.30 7.53 -27.72
N GLY A 108 10.89 8.18 -28.72
CA GLY A 108 12.29 8.61 -28.70
C GLY A 108 12.66 9.41 -27.44
N ASP A 109 11.81 10.34 -27.01
CA ASP A 109 12.06 11.17 -25.81
C ASP A 109 12.21 10.34 -24.52
N LYS A 110 11.37 9.30 -24.35
CA LYS A 110 11.45 8.37 -23.20
C LYS A 110 12.73 7.56 -23.22
N LEU A 111 13.23 7.22 -24.42
CA LEU A 111 14.48 6.49 -24.59
C LEU A 111 15.68 7.42 -24.33
N ALA A 112 15.68 8.63 -24.91
CA ALA A 112 16.70 9.65 -24.69
C ALA A 112 16.79 10.05 -23.21
N SER A 113 15.65 10.17 -22.51
CA SER A 113 15.62 10.41 -21.05
C SER A 113 16.29 9.28 -20.26
N ARG A 114 16.02 8.01 -20.59
CA ARG A 114 16.67 6.87 -19.92
C ARG A 114 18.16 6.78 -20.23
N LYS A 115 18.56 7.05 -21.47
CA LYS A 115 19.97 7.13 -21.87
C LYS A 115 20.70 8.23 -21.09
N ALA A 116 20.13 9.44 -21.05
CA ALA A 116 20.64 10.56 -20.27
C ALA A 116 20.78 10.17 -18.79
N ARG A 117 19.77 9.46 -18.24
CA ARG A 117 19.79 9.01 -16.84
C ARG A 117 20.90 8.00 -16.57
N ALA A 118 21.13 7.02 -17.45
CA ALA A 118 22.25 6.08 -17.32
C ALA A 118 23.59 6.82 -17.36
N MET A 119 23.77 7.75 -18.32
CA MET A 119 24.99 8.56 -18.42
C MET A 119 25.20 9.46 -17.21
N SER A 120 24.14 10.03 -16.65
CA SER A 120 24.20 10.83 -15.41
C SER A 120 24.69 10.01 -14.22
N ILE A 121 24.20 8.78 -14.07
CA ILE A 121 24.67 7.87 -13.02
C ILE A 121 26.15 7.58 -13.22
N ALA A 122 26.62 7.38 -14.47
CA ALA A 122 28.05 7.22 -14.77
C ALA A 122 28.86 8.47 -14.37
N TYR A 123 28.33 9.66 -14.68
CA TYR A 123 28.97 10.93 -14.40
C TYR A 123 29.10 11.17 -12.89
N LEU A 124 28.02 10.96 -12.14
CA LEU A 124 28.00 11.09 -10.68
C LEU A 124 28.90 10.04 -10.03
N ALA A 125 28.92 8.81 -10.54
CA ALA A 125 29.81 7.77 -10.02
C ALA A 125 31.29 8.16 -10.13
N LYS A 126 31.64 8.96 -11.15
CA LYS A 126 32.99 9.47 -11.38
C LYS A 126 33.30 10.71 -10.54
N THR A 127 32.38 11.66 -10.50
CA THR A 127 32.62 13.01 -9.95
C THR A 127 32.24 13.15 -8.49
N GLN A 128 31.27 12.37 -8.03
CA GLN A 128 30.68 12.42 -6.68
C GLN A 128 30.44 10.99 -6.15
N PRO A 129 31.49 10.14 -6.08
CA PRO A 129 31.36 8.74 -5.65
C PRO A 129 30.77 8.60 -4.24
N GLU A 130 30.93 9.60 -3.37
CA GLU A 130 30.38 9.66 -2.02
C GLU A 130 28.84 9.70 -1.97
N LEU A 131 28.17 10.08 -3.07
CA LEU A 131 26.71 10.02 -3.16
C LEU A 131 26.19 8.59 -3.30
N PHE A 132 27.05 7.65 -3.66
CA PHE A 132 26.69 6.26 -3.82
C PHE A 132 26.89 5.50 -2.52
N THR A 133 25.91 4.68 -2.19
CA THR A 133 26.01 3.78 -1.05
C THR A 133 26.32 2.37 -1.53
N PRO A 134 27.43 1.74 -1.08
CA PRO A 134 27.68 0.35 -1.39
C PRO A 134 26.58 -0.52 -0.80
N SER A 135 26.21 -1.57 -1.53
CA SER A 135 25.20 -2.52 -1.05
C SER A 135 25.74 -3.34 0.10
N ARG A 136 24.97 -3.40 1.18
CA ARG A 136 25.25 -4.19 2.38
C ARG A 136 24.49 -5.51 2.33
N ASP A 137 24.85 -6.44 3.19
CA ASP A 137 24.15 -7.72 3.30
C ASP A 137 22.66 -7.54 3.61
N ASP A 138 22.30 -6.58 4.46
CA ASP A 138 20.90 -6.22 4.74
C ASP A 138 20.17 -5.71 3.50
N ASP A 139 20.85 -4.99 2.61
CA ASP A 139 20.25 -4.49 1.37
C ASP A 139 19.94 -5.65 0.43
N VAL A 140 20.83 -6.66 0.38
CA VAL A 140 20.61 -7.90 -0.38
C VAL A 140 19.47 -8.72 0.22
N ALA A 141 19.38 -8.81 1.56
CA ALA A 141 18.29 -9.48 2.25
C ALA A 141 16.94 -8.80 1.97
N ILE A 142 16.88 -7.47 1.93
CA ILE A 142 15.68 -6.71 1.51
C ILE A 142 15.28 -7.09 0.08
N LEU A 143 16.23 -7.15 -0.85
CA LEU A 143 15.96 -7.53 -2.24
C LEU A 143 15.43 -8.96 -2.35
N ARG A 144 15.96 -9.90 -1.56
CA ARG A 144 15.45 -11.28 -1.46
C ARG A 144 14.02 -11.32 -0.90
N ILE A 145 13.74 -10.58 0.18
CA ILE A 145 12.38 -10.44 0.72
C ILE A 145 11.44 -9.88 -0.35
N GLN A 146 11.89 -8.88 -1.10
CA GLN A 146 11.11 -8.28 -2.18
C GLN A 146 10.76 -9.31 -3.26
N HIS A 147 11.74 -10.13 -3.68
CA HIS A 147 11.53 -11.24 -4.63
C HIS A 147 10.52 -12.26 -4.11
N TRP A 148 10.76 -12.81 -2.92
CA TRP A 148 9.90 -13.86 -2.34
C TRP A 148 8.50 -13.35 -2.04
N TYR A 149 8.36 -12.13 -1.56
CA TYR A 149 7.05 -11.51 -1.32
C TYR A 149 6.27 -11.32 -2.63
N ARG A 150 6.93 -10.89 -3.72
CA ARG A 150 6.29 -10.79 -5.04
C ARG A 150 5.81 -12.16 -5.52
N ARG A 151 6.63 -13.22 -5.38
CA ARG A 151 6.21 -14.61 -5.69
C ARG A 151 5.00 -15.03 -4.87
N TYR A 152 5.06 -14.87 -3.54
CA TYR A 152 3.94 -15.14 -2.64
C TYR A 152 2.66 -14.43 -3.11
N ARG A 153 2.73 -13.14 -3.46
CA ARG A 153 1.56 -12.38 -3.92
C ARG A 153 1.05 -12.82 -5.28
N SER A 154 1.93 -13.19 -6.21
CA SER A 154 1.52 -13.73 -7.51
C SER A 154 0.73 -15.03 -7.32
N TYR A 155 1.25 -15.97 -6.53
CA TYR A 155 0.53 -17.21 -6.24
C TYR A 155 -0.76 -16.97 -5.46
N GLN A 156 -0.76 -16.07 -4.47
CA GLN A 156 -1.98 -15.71 -3.73
C GLN A 156 -3.07 -15.15 -4.66
N LYS A 157 -2.71 -14.36 -5.69
CA LYS A 157 -3.68 -13.83 -6.65
C LYS A 157 -4.27 -14.94 -7.52
N VAL A 158 -3.45 -15.87 -7.99
CA VAL A 158 -3.92 -17.07 -8.71
C VAL A 158 -4.90 -17.83 -7.84
N MET A 159 -4.53 -18.09 -6.58
CA MET A 159 -5.38 -18.81 -5.64
C MET A 159 -6.72 -18.08 -5.37
N LEU A 160 -6.68 -16.77 -5.16
CA LEU A 160 -7.89 -15.98 -4.93
C LEU A 160 -8.81 -15.97 -6.18
N ALA A 161 -8.23 -15.86 -7.38
CA ALA A 161 -9.00 -15.91 -8.62
C ALA A 161 -9.63 -17.29 -8.84
N SER A 162 -8.88 -18.37 -8.60
CA SER A 162 -9.41 -19.74 -8.64
C SER A 162 -10.54 -19.92 -7.63
N TYR A 163 -10.36 -19.44 -6.39
CA TYR A 163 -11.39 -19.47 -5.34
C TYR A 163 -12.67 -18.76 -5.80
N GLN A 164 -12.55 -17.53 -6.30
CA GLN A 164 -13.69 -16.73 -6.75
C GLN A 164 -14.45 -17.39 -7.91
N ARG A 165 -13.73 -17.99 -8.87
CA ARG A 165 -14.35 -18.73 -9.98
C ARG A 165 -15.10 -19.97 -9.50
N LEU A 166 -14.52 -20.76 -8.60
CA LEU A 166 -15.19 -21.93 -8.02
C LEU A 166 -16.47 -21.53 -7.28
N VAL A 167 -16.43 -20.43 -6.52
CA VAL A 167 -17.63 -19.90 -5.84
C VAL A 167 -18.68 -19.42 -6.85
N ALA A 168 -18.27 -18.79 -7.95
CA ALA A 168 -19.18 -18.34 -9.00
C ALA A 168 -19.85 -19.53 -9.71
N SER A 169 -19.05 -20.51 -10.16
CA SER A 169 -19.56 -21.74 -10.80
C SER A 169 -20.54 -22.48 -9.87
N TYR A 170 -20.20 -22.61 -8.59
CA TYR A 170 -21.14 -23.17 -7.62
C TYR A 170 -22.48 -22.42 -7.61
N ASN A 171 -22.44 -21.09 -7.50
CA ASN A 171 -23.67 -20.30 -7.42
C ASN A 171 -24.51 -20.48 -8.68
N ASP A 172 -23.88 -20.52 -9.85
CA ASP A 172 -24.56 -20.76 -11.12
C ASP A 172 -25.21 -22.16 -11.13
N ASP A 173 -24.45 -23.21 -10.80
CA ASP A 173 -24.95 -24.59 -10.75
C ASP A 173 -26.08 -24.75 -9.71
N TYR A 174 -25.95 -24.08 -8.57
CA TYR A 174 -26.97 -24.07 -7.52
C TYR A 174 -28.26 -23.40 -8.00
N LEU A 175 -28.16 -22.24 -8.64
CA LEU A 175 -29.32 -21.53 -9.17
C LEU A 175 -30.01 -22.30 -10.29
N LEU A 176 -29.24 -22.94 -11.17
CA LEU A 176 -29.76 -23.82 -12.22
C LEU A 176 -30.46 -25.04 -11.63
N ALA A 177 -29.86 -25.69 -10.64
CA ALA A 177 -30.46 -26.83 -9.95
C ALA A 177 -31.74 -26.43 -9.18
N LEU A 178 -31.74 -25.24 -8.57
CA LEU A 178 -32.90 -24.68 -7.89
C LEU A 178 -34.04 -24.40 -8.86
N ALA A 179 -33.74 -23.78 -10.01
CA ALA A 179 -34.72 -23.48 -11.06
C ALA A 179 -35.32 -24.75 -11.68
N ALA A 180 -34.54 -25.83 -11.77
CA ALA A 180 -34.99 -27.13 -12.26
C ALA A 180 -35.82 -27.93 -11.24
N SER A 181 -35.82 -27.55 -9.96
CA SER A 181 -36.56 -28.28 -8.92
C SER A 181 -38.04 -27.86 -8.86
N GLU A 182 -38.95 -28.83 -8.88
CA GLU A 182 -40.38 -28.60 -8.67
C GLU A 182 -40.61 -28.11 -7.23
N GLY A 183 -40.85 -26.80 -7.06
CA GLY A 183 -41.01 -26.17 -5.73
C GLY A 183 -40.15 -24.94 -5.47
N ALA A 184 -39.48 -24.38 -6.48
CA ALA A 184 -38.65 -23.17 -6.37
C ALA A 184 -39.33 -21.97 -5.66
N SER A 185 -40.66 -21.88 -5.69
CA SER A 185 -41.44 -20.82 -5.05
C SER A 185 -41.47 -20.86 -3.51
N ALA A 186 -41.15 -22.01 -2.88
CA ALA A 186 -41.25 -22.19 -1.42
C ALA A 186 -39.94 -21.96 -0.63
N ILE A 187 -38.81 -21.70 -1.30
CA ILE A 187 -37.46 -21.74 -0.71
C ILE A 187 -37.05 -20.39 -0.06
N ALA A 188 -37.93 -19.40 -0.08
CA ALA A 188 -37.56 -17.99 0.10
C ALA A 188 -37.12 -17.54 1.50
N VAL A 189 -37.22 -18.34 2.59
CA VAL A 189 -37.11 -17.73 3.95
C VAL A 189 -36.09 -18.33 4.91
N LYS A 190 -35.64 -19.60 4.80
CA LYS A 190 -34.81 -20.21 5.88
C LYS A 190 -33.59 -21.07 5.50
N GLY A 191 -33.24 -21.27 4.23
CA GLY A 191 -32.06 -22.07 3.89
C GLY A 191 -31.83 -22.32 2.40
N TYR A 192 -30.78 -23.09 2.09
CA TYR A 192 -30.52 -23.65 0.77
C TYR A 192 -31.32 -24.95 0.59
N SER A 193 -31.91 -25.16 -0.59
CA SER A 193 -32.42 -26.48 -0.98
C SER A 193 -31.27 -27.50 -0.93
N ALA A 194 -31.47 -28.57 -0.16
CA ALA A 194 -30.47 -29.60 0.03
C ALA A 194 -30.16 -30.35 -1.27
N GLU A 195 -31.19 -30.64 -2.06
CA GLU A 195 -31.03 -31.31 -3.35
C GLU A 195 -30.24 -30.47 -4.35
N ALA A 196 -30.64 -29.20 -4.53
CA ALA A 196 -29.95 -28.28 -5.44
C ALA A 196 -28.50 -28.03 -5.00
N ALA A 197 -28.27 -27.89 -3.68
CA ALA A 197 -26.94 -27.72 -3.13
C ALA A 197 -26.07 -28.97 -3.33
N THR A 198 -26.59 -30.17 -3.06
CA THR A 198 -25.87 -31.44 -3.28
C THR A 198 -25.55 -31.63 -4.76
N LYS A 199 -26.48 -31.33 -5.67
CA LYS A 199 -26.24 -31.40 -7.12
C LYS A 199 -25.10 -30.45 -7.52
N ALA A 200 -25.19 -29.18 -7.16
CA ALA A 200 -24.17 -28.19 -7.48
C ALA A 200 -22.80 -28.51 -6.86
N VAL A 201 -22.77 -29.07 -5.65
CA VAL A 201 -21.52 -29.56 -5.04
C VAL A 201 -20.94 -30.73 -5.84
N ARG A 202 -21.75 -31.71 -6.25
CA ARG A 202 -21.27 -32.84 -7.06
C ARG A 202 -20.71 -32.38 -8.41
N GLU A 203 -21.33 -31.39 -9.06
CA GLU A 203 -20.80 -30.78 -10.27
C GLU A 203 -19.43 -30.13 -10.05
N LEU A 204 -19.24 -29.38 -8.95
CA LEU A 204 -17.91 -28.86 -8.59
C LEU A 204 -16.87 -29.96 -8.34
N LEU A 205 -17.29 -31.09 -7.77
CA LEU A 205 -16.40 -32.22 -7.52
C LEU A 205 -15.95 -32.93 -8.81
N MET A 206 -16.55 -32.64 -9.96
CA MET A 206 -16.07 -33.15 -11.25
C MET A 206 -14.66 -32.67 -11.58
N PHE A 207 -14.20 -31.56 -11.00
CA PHE A 207 -12.82 -31.07 -11.14
C PHE A 207 -11.81 -31.78 -10.22
N VAL A 208 -12.28 -32.67 -9.33
CA VAL A 208 -11.44 -33.53 -8.50
C VAL A 208 -11.22 -34.87 -9.24
N PRO A 209 -10.01 -35.46 -9.19
CA PRO A 209 -9.76 -36.79 -9.75
C PRO A 209 -10.77 -37.84 -9.26
N ALA A 210 -11.23 -38.72 -10.14
CA ALA A 210 -12.34 -39.64 -9.86
C ALA A 210 -12.06 -40.58 -8.67
N ASP A 211 -10.80 -40.98 -8.49
CA ASP A 211 -10.30 -41.78 -7.39
C ASP A 211 -10.30 -41.05 -6.03
N GLU A 212 -10.27 -39.71 -6.03
CA GLU A 212 -10.33 -38.89 -4.81
C GLU A 212 -11.75 -38.43 -4.44
N ARG A 213 -12.69 -38.43 -5.40
CA ARG A 213 -14.06 -37.89 -5.21
C ARG A 213 -14.79 -38.55 -4.06
N SER A 214 -14.89 -39.89 -4.06
CA SER A 214 -15.68 -40.62 -3.05
C SER A 214 -15.16 -40.38 -1.63
N ALA A 215 -13.83 -40.29 -1.46
CA ALA A 215 -13.21 -39.98 -0.18
C ALA A 215 -13.53 -38.54 0.27
N LEU A 216 -13.52 -37.59 -0.67
CA LEU A 216 -13.86 -36.20 -0.40
C LEU A 216 -15.35 -36.02 -0.09
N GLU A 217 -16.26 -36.69 -0.82
CA GLU A 217 -17.70 -36.69 -0.55
C GLU A 217 -17.99 -37.21 0.87
N ALA A 218 -17.38 -38.33 1.26
CA ALA A 218 -17.51 -38.90 2.60
C ALA A 218 -16.94 -37.97 3.69
N LYS A 219 -15.78 -37.33 3.44
CA LYS A 219 -15.16 -36.37 4.36
C LYS A 219 -16.03 -35.12 4.56
N LEU A 220 -16.71 -34.67 3.51
CA LEU A 220 -17.62 -33.53 3.53
C LEU A 220 -19.00 -33.88 4.13
N GLY A 221 -19.28 -35.17 4.34
CA GLY A 221 -20.56 -35.64 4.83
C GLY A 221 -21.70 -35.40 3.83
N LEU A 222 -21.42 -35.38 2.52
CA LEU A 222 -22.44 -35.14 1.50
C LEU A 222 -23.48 -36.26 1.45
N ASP A 223 -23.08 -37.47 1.85
CA ASP A 223 -23.94 -38.64 2.09
C ASP A 223 -24.97 -38.39 3.20
N LYS A 224 -24.68 -37.46 4.12
CA LYS A 224 -25.53 -37.13 5.27
C LYS A 224 -26.40 -35.91 5.03
N ILE A 225 -26.26 -35.24 3.88
CA ILE A 225 -27.15 -34.16 3.47
C ILE A 225 -28.48 -34.79 3.07
N GLY A 226 -29.37 -34.96 4.05
CA GLY A 226 -30.74 -35.42 3.81
C GLY A 226 -31.58 -34.39 3.05
N THR A 227 -32.90 -34.60 2.99
CA THR A 227 -33.85 -33.71 2.28
C THR A 227 -34.11 -32.38 3.00
N LYS A 228 -33.57 -32.19 4.21
CA LYS A 228 -33.82 -30.99 5.03
C LYS A 228 -33.03 -29.79 4.51
N PRO A 229 -33.62 -28.59 4.45
CA PRO A 229 -32.90 -27.38 4.04
C PRO A 229 -31.61 -27.14 4.81
N ILE A 230 -30.54 -26.78 4.11
CA ILE A 230 -29.21 -26.52 4.68
C ILE A 230 -29.16 -25.05 5.15
N LYS A 231 -28.71 -24.80 6.37
CA LYS A 231 -28.49 -23.43 6.85
C LYS A 231 -27.36 -22.77 6.04
N ARG A 232 -27.50 -21.47 5.73
CA ARG A 232 -26.49 -20.73 4.95
C ARG A 232 -25.08 -20.78 5.55
N SER A 233 -24.99 -20.76 6.88
CA SER A 233 -23.71 -20.87 7.61
C SER A 233 -23.03 -22.22 7.41
N ASP A 234 -23.81 -23.31 7.34
CA ASP A 234 -23.27 -24.66 7.18
C ASP A 234 -22.87 -24.90 5.73
N MET A 235 -23.65 -24.37 4.79
CA MET A 235 -23.30 -24.37 3.37
C MET A 235 -21.97 -23.63 3.11
N SER A 236 -21.77 -22.47 3.76
CA SER A 236 -20.52 -21.73 3.66
C SER A 236 -19.31 -22.51 4.21
N LYS A 237 -19.51 -23.35 5.24
CA LYS A 237 -18.46 -24.24 5.77
C LYS A 237 -18.16 -25.38 4.80
N ILE A 238 -19.19 -26.00 4.22
CA ILE A 238 -19.04 -27.05 3.21
C ILE A 238 -18.27 -26.51 2.00
N PHE A 239 -18.62 -25.31 1.50
CA PHE A 239 -17.86 -24.67 0.42
C PHE A 239 -16.41 -24.43 0.76
N ARG A 240 -16.17 -23.88 1.95
CA ARG A 240 -14.80 -23.66 2.40
C ARG A 240 -14.02 -24.97 2.43
N ALA A 241 -14.61 -26.05 2.93
CA ALA A 241 -13.97 -27.36 2.96
C ALA A 241 -13.72 -27.94 1.56
N ILE A 242 -14.70 -27.89 0.64
CA ILE A 242 -14.53 -28.33 -0.76
C ILE A 242 -13.38 -27.58 -1.39
N ILE A 243 -13.43 -26.24 -1.33
CA ILE A 243 -12.42 -25.40 -1.97
C ILE A 243 -11.05 -25.65 -1.31
N ASP A 244 -10.96 -25.74 0.01
CA ASP A 244 -9.70 -26.04 0.70
C ASP A 244 -9.08 -27.36 0.24
N GLU A 245 -9.88 -28.39 -0.02
CA GLU A 245 -9.40 -29.68 -0.52
C GLU A 245 -9.03 -29.64 -2.01
N MET A 246 -9.83 -29.00 -2.86
CA MET A 246 -9.49 -28.75 -4.26
C MET A 246 -8.19 -27.93 -4.40
N MET A 247 -7.94 -27.04 -3.45
CA MET A 247 -6.71 -26.26 -3.38
C MET A 247 -5.49 -27.07 -2.91
N LYS A 248 -5.69 -28.16 -2.15
CA LYS A 248 -4.61 -29.03 -1.64
C LYS A 248 -4.27 -30.19 -2.58
N GLY A 249 -5.27 -30.83 -3.20
CA GLY A 249 -5.10 -32.02 -4.04
C GLY A 249 -5.22 -31.77 -5.54
N GLY A 250 -5.96 -30.74 -5.96
CA GLY A 250 -6.26 -30.49 -7.38
C GLY A 250 -5.20 -29.69 -8.15
N ALA A 251 -5.58 -29.16 -9.32
CA ALA A 251 -4.72 -28.37 -10.20
C ALA A 251 -4.10 -27.12 -9.55
N ASN A 252 -4.66 -26.64 -8.44
CA ASN A 252 -4.13 -25.51 -7.68
C ASN A 252 -3.05 -25.89 -6.63
N ALA A 253 -2.86 -27.18 -6.35
CA ALA A 253 -1.90 -27.66 -5.37
C ALA A 253 -0.45 -27.17 -5.60
N PRO A 254 0.09 -27.14 -6.84
CA PRO A 254 1.41 -26.56 -7.10
C PRO A 254 1.51 -25.09 -6.67
N PHE A 255 0.49 -24.28 -6.93
CA PHE A 255 0.47 -22.87 -6.52
C PHE A 255 0.37 -22.71 -5.01
N LEU A 256 -0.40 -23.55 -4.32
CA LEU A 256 -0.47 -23.55 -2.86
C LEU A 256 0.89 -23.90 -2.23
N ARG A 257 1.55 -24.95 -2.73
CA ARG A 257 2.89 -25.37 -2.26
C ARG A 257 3.92 -24.26 -2.48
N GLU A 258 3.94 -23.67 -3.68
CA GLU A 258 4.85 -22.56 -3.99
C GLU A 258 4.54 -21.30 -3.17
N MET A 259 3.27 -21.01 -2.88
CA MET A 259 2.88 -19.90 -2.01
C MET A 259 3.37 -20.14 -0.56
N GLN A 260 3.20 -21.35 -0.03
CA GLN A 260 3.68 -21.73 1.30
C GLN A 260 5.21 -21.69 1.38
N HIS A 261 5.89 -22.18 0.35
CA HIS A 261 7.35 -22.11 0.23
C HIS A 261 7.83 -20.65 0.21
N ALA A 262 7.24 -19.80 -0.64
CA ALA A 262 7.57 -18.38 -0.69
C ALA A 262 7.30 -17.67 0.65
N HIS A 263 6.22 -18.05 1.36
CA HIS A 263 5.95 -17.54 2.70
C HIS A 263 7.03 -17.95 3.71
N LYS A 264 7.45 -19.22 3.71
CA LYS A 264 8.54 -19.72 4.54
C LYS A 264 9.82 -18.93 4.28
N GLU A 265 10.17 -18.74 3.01
CA GLU A 265 11.36 -17.96 2.62
C GLU A 265 11.28 -16.50 3.07
N VAL A 266 10.11 -15.84 2.94
CA VAL A 266 9.89 -14.49 3.49
C VAL A 266 10.17 -14.46 4.99
N VAL A 267 9.61 -15.40 5.75
CA VAL A 267 9.80 -15.45 7.22
C VAL A 267 11.26 -15.71 7.59
N THR A 268 11.93 -16.64 6.90
CA THR A 268 13.35 -16.94 7.13
C THR A 268 14.22 -15.72 6.87
N ASN A 269 14.04 -15.02 5.75
CA ASN A 269 14.84 -13.84 5.43
C ASN A 269 14.52 -12.67 6.37
N LEU A 270 13.27 -12.52 6.84
CA LEU A 270 12.91 -11.48 7.81
C LEU A 270 13.55 -11.69 9.18
N LYS A 271 13.61 -12.93 9.69
CA LYS A 271 14.19 -13.23 11.01
C LYS A 271 15.65 -12.78 11.13
N ASN A 272 16.38 -12.86 10.03
CA ASN A 272 17.81 -12.52 9.99
C ASN A 272 18.05 -11.02 9.70
N LEU A 273 17.02 -10.27 9.32
CA LEU A 273 17.16 -8.86 8.94
C LEU A 273 17.15 -7.96 10.19
N SER A 274 18.22 -7.20 10.42
CA SER A 274 18.36 -6.23 11.53
C SER A 274 17.14 -5.30 11.63
N ILE A 275 16.75 -4.72 10.50
CA ILE A 275 15.63 -3.79 10.37
C ILE A 275 14.31 -4.43 10.81
N ASN A 276 14.08 -5.72 10.53
CA ASN A 276 12.86 -6.37 10.98
C ASN A 276 12.80 -6.42 12.51
N ARG A 277 13.90 -6.83 13.15
CA ARG A 277 14.01 -6.95 14.62
C ARG A 277 13.91 -5.60 15.32
N GLU A 278 14.54 -4.57 14.77
CA GLU A 278 14.62 -3.24 15.40
C GLU A 278 13.41 -2.36 15.11
N VAL A 279 12.83 -2.47 13.91
CA VAL A 279 11.79 -1.54 13.45
C VAL A 279 10.40 -2.17 13.49
N PHE A 280 10.24 -3.39 12.98
CA PHE A 280 8.91 -3.94 12.67
C PHE A 280 8.39 -4.89 13.76
N GLU A 281 9.23 -5.78 14.26
CA GLU A 281 8.88 -6.76 15.29
C GLU A 281 8.35 -6.11 16.59
N PRO A 282 8.89 -4.97 17.07
CA PRO A 282 8.36 -4.31 18.27
C PRO A 282 6.97 -3.67 18.07
N ILE A 283 6.45 -3.60 16.84
CA ILE A 283 5.18 -2.94 16.55
C ILE A 283 4.02 -3.93 16.64
N PRO A 284 3.10 -3.80 17.63
CA PRO A 284 1.95 -4.68 17.75
C PRO A 284 1.08 -4.68 16.49
N GLY A 285 0.68 -5.87 16.05
CA GLY A 285 -0.13 -6.07 14.85
C GLY A 285 0.65 -6.05 13.54
N CYS A 286 1.97 -5.80 13.56
CA CYS A 286 2.84 -5.84 12.38
C CYS A 286 3.46 -7.23 12.20
N GLY A 287 2.63 -8.24 11.91
CA GLY A 287 3.12 -9.61 11.68
C GLY A 287 4.03 -9.74 10.45
N PRO A 288 4.73 -10.89 10.27
CA PRO A 288 5.77 -11.06 9.25
C PRO A 288 5.34 -10.71 7.83
N LEU A 289 4.13 -11.09 7.40
CA LEU A 289 3.65 -10.76 6.06
C LEU A 289 3.35 -9.27 5.85
N ILE A 290 2.94 -8.54 6.90
CA ILE A 290 2.73 -7.09 6.84
C ILE A 290 4.10 -6.41 6.77
N ALA A 291 5.05 -6.81 7.62
CA ALA A 291 6.42 -6.31 7.61
C ALA A 291 7.09 -6.55 6.24
N ALA A 292 7.03 -7.78 5.72
CA ALA A 292 7.55 -8.14 4.39
C ALA A 292 6.95 -7.28 3.28
N ARG A 293 5.63 -7.02 3.33
CA ARG A 293 4.95 -6.17 2.35
C ARG A 293 5.46 -4.74 2.40
N ILE A 294 5.61 -4.17 3.59
CA ILE A 294 6.13 -2.81 3.77
C ILE A 294 7.58 -2.74 3.27
N ILE A 295 8.44 -3.65 3.71
CA ILE A 295 9.86 -3.72 3.32
C ILE A 295 9.97 -3.90 1.80
N SER A 296 9.22 -4.84 1.21
CA SER A 296 9.20 -5.08 -0.24
C SER A 296 8.76 -3.84 -1.04
N ALA A 297 7.77 -3.11 -0.54
CA ALA A 297 7.24 -1.93 -1.24
C ALA A 297 8.16 -0.70 -1.11
N ILE A 298 8.80 -0.50 0.05
CA ILE A 298 9.78 0.57 0.28
C ILE A 298 11.08 0.26 -0.47
N GLY A 299 11.55 -0.99 -0.39
CA GLY A 299 12.89 -1.39 -0.78
C GLY A 299 13.88 -0.81 0.21
N ASP A 300 14.57 0.24 -0.20
CA ASP A 300 15.54 0.96 0.62
C ASP A 300 14.97 2.27 1.15
N ILE A 301 15.03 2.51 2.46
CA ILE A 301 14.54 3.75 3.08
C ILE A 301 15.33 5.00 2.63
N ARG A 302 16.59 4.85 2.23
CA ARG A 302 17.49 5.93 1.79
C ARG A 302 17.03 6.61 0.51
N ARG A 303 16.14 5.98 -0.26
CA ARG A 303 15.57 6.57 -1.49
C ARG A 303 14.61 7.73 -1.23
N PHE A 304 14.15 7.90 0.00
CA PHE A 304 13.20 8.94 0.38
C PHE A 304 13.93 10.09 1.07
N LYS A 305 13.72 11.33 0.60
CA LYS A 305 14.32 12.53 1.20
C LYS A 305 13.80 12.74 2.62
N GLY A 306 12.48 12.67 2.84
CA GLY A 306 11.90 12.73 4.19
C GLY A 306 10.65 11.87 4.37
N PRO A 307 10.07 11.86 5.59
CA PRO A 307 8.86 11.09 5.90
C PRO A 307 7.65 11.55 5.07
N GLU A 308 7.61 12.80 4.64
CA GLU A 308 6.63 13.34 3.68
C GLU A 308 6.71 12.65 2.31
N ASN A 309 7.92 12.38 1.78
CA ASN A 309 8.06 11.64 0.53
C ASN A 309 7.60 10.19 0.67
N LEU A 310 7.88 9.55 1.81
CA LEU A 310 7.38 8.20 2.08
C LEU A 310 5.84 8.19 2.20
N ARG A 311 5.24 9.17 2.88
CA ARG A 311 3.77 9.33 2.96
C ARG A 311 3.16 9.59 1.58
N ALA A 312 3.83 10.40 0.76
CA ALA A 312 3.40 10.68 -0.61
C ALA A 312 3.42 9.40 -1.45
N PHE A 313 4.52 8.66 -1.39
CA PHE A 313 4.71 7.36 -2.04
C PHE A 313 3.70 6.32 -1.57
N ALA A 314 3.30 6.31 -0.29
CA ALA A 314 2.26 5.43 0.22
C ALA A 314 0.82 5.89 -0.12
N GLY A 315 0.63 7.06 -0.74
CA GLY A 315 -0.69 7.62 -1.01
C GLY A 315 -1.43 8.11 0.24
N TYR A 316 -0.70 8.43 1.31
CA TYR A 316 -1.21 8.96 2.58
C TYR A 316 -1.02 10.48 2.73
N HIS A 317 -0.43 11.18 1.75
CA HIS A 317 -0.27 12.64 1.80
C HIS A 317 -1.61 13.41 1.69
N HIS A 318 -1.59 14.69 2.02
CA HIS A 318 -2.65 15.66 1.73
C HIS A 318 -2.12 16.67 0.73
N PHE A 319 -3.02 17.25 -0.05
CA PHE A 319 -2.73 18.43 -0.87
C PHE A 319 -2.82 19.69 -0.01
N ASP A 320 -2.36 20.82 -0.55
CA ASP A 320 -2.31 22.11 0.15
C ASP A 320 -3.70 22.61 0.57
N ASP A 321 -4.74 22.24 -0.18
CA ASP A 321 -6.15 22.48 0.15
C ASP A 321 -6.69 21.57 1.28
N GLY A 322 -5.83 20.74 1.88
CA GLY A 322 -6.19 19.74 2.88
C GLY A 322 -6.92 18.52 2.29
N SER A 323 -7.15 18.51 0.97
CA SER A 323 -7.84 17.40 0.32
C SER A 323 -6.95 16.17 0.26
N ARG A 324 -7.62 15.03 0.11
CA ARG A 324 -6.99 13.72 0.17
C ARG A 324 -6.50 13.34 -1.21
N ALA A 325 -5.32 12.76 -1.25
CA ALA A 325 -4.85 12.00 -2.40
C ALA A 325 -5.87 10.90 -2.77
N ARG A 326 -6.56 11.06 -3.91
CA ARG A 326 -7.55 10.14 -4.49
C ARG A 326 -7.15 9.77 -5.92
N ARG A 327 -7.43 8.53 -6.33
CA ARG A 327 -7.29 8.17 -7.75
C ARG A 327 -8.36 8.93 -8.51
N MET A 328 -7.95 9.65 -9.54
CA MET A 328 -8.87 10.29 -10.48
C MET A 328 -8.78 9.53 -11.79
N ALA A 329 -9.92 9.31 -12.45
CA ALA A 329 -9.94 8.75 -13.79
C ALA A 329 -9.06 9.59 -14.72
N GLY A 330 -8.26 8.93 -15.57
CA GLY A 330 -7.34 9.59 -16.49
C GLY A 330 -6.05 10.15 -15.87
N LYS A 331 -5.88 10.17 -14.53
CA LYS A 331 -4.64 10.63 -13.89
C LYS A 331 -3.82 9.46 -13.34
N VAL A 332 -2.59 9.34 -13.80
CA VAL A 332 -1.62 8.37 -13.27
C VAL A 332 -1.30 8.71 -11.82
N SER A 333 -1.58 7.78 -10.91
CA SER A 333 -1.24 7.93 -9.50
C SER A 333 0.15 7.35 -9.24
N ASN A 334 1.11 8.20 -8.85
CA ASN A 334 2.50 7.79 -8.61
C ASN A 334 2.74 7.15 -7.23
N TRP A 335 1.68 6.71 -6.54
CA TRP A 335 1.82 6.02 -5.25
C TRP A 335 1.90 4.50 -5.40
N ASN A 336 2.54 3.87 -4.43
CA ASN A 336 2.65 2.43 -4.30
C ASN A 336 1.44 1.84 -3.58
N MET A 337 0.60 1.12 -4.32
CA MET A 337 -0.61 0.48 -3.78
C MET A 337 -0.32 -0.64 -2.79
N GLU A 338 0.80 -1.35 -2.96
CA GLU A 338 1.17 -2.43 -2.04
C GLU A 338 1.52 -1.86 -0.65
N LEU A 339 2.28 -0.77 -0.59
CA LEU A 339 2.55 -0.05 0.66
C LEU A 339 1.26 0.51 1.27
N LYS A 340 0.42 1.15 0.46
CA LYS A 340 -0.87 1.70 0.92
C LYS A 340 -1.74 0.64 1.58
N GLN A 341 -1.87 -0.51 0.91
CA GLN A 341 -2.66 -1.63 1.42
C GLN A 341 -2.02 -2.27 2.65
N ALA A 342 -0.68 -2.32 2.74
CA ALA A 342 0.01 -2.82 3.93
C ALA A 342 -0.31 -1.98 5.17
N VAL A 343 -0.21 -0.66 5.03
CA VAL A 343 -0.53 0.30 6.11
C VAL A 343 -2.00 0.21 6.48
N PHE A 344 -2.89 0.07 5.49
CA PHE A 344 -4.32 -0.15 5.75
C PHE A 344 -4.56 -1.43 6.54
N LEU A 345 -4.00 -2.57 6.12
CA LEU A 345 -4.16 -3.85 6.82
C LEU A 345 -3.61 -3.78 8.26
N TRP A 346 -2.47 -3.12 8.47
CA TRP A 346 -1.94 -2.90 9.81
C TRP A 346 -2.92 -2.09 10.68
N CYS A 347 -3.51 -1.01 10.14
CA CYS A 347 -4.53 -0.23 10.85
C CYS A 347 -5.76 -1.09 11.21
N GLU A 348 -6.20 -1.99 10.32
CA GLU A 348 -7.29 -2.94 10.61
C GLU A 348 -6.91 -3.94 11.70
N GLN A 349 -5.66 -4.39 11.75
CA GLN A 349 -5.19 -5.26 12.84
C GLN A 349 -5.16 -4.51 14.17
N THR A 350 -4.71 -3.25 14.18
CA THR A 350 -4.74 -2.41 15.39
C THR A 350 -6.13 -2.31 16.00
N LEU A 351 -7.19 -2.21 15.18
CA LEU A 351 -8.56 -2.20 15.68
C LEU A 351 -8.92 -3.46 16.48
N LYS A 352 -8.39 -4.62 16.07
CA LYS A 352 -8.68 -5.91 16.70
C LYS A 352 -7.86 -6.15 17.98
N MET A 353 -6.99 -5.19 18.35
CA MET A 353 -6.07 -5.29 19.48
C MET A 353 -6.39 -4.24 20.55
N PRO A 354 -7.38 -4.49 21.43
CA PRO A 354 -7.86 -3.49 22.39
C PRO A 354 -6.77 -2.98 23.35
N LYS A 355 -5.78 -3.82 23.67
CA LYS A 355 -4.67 -3.49 24.58
C LYS A 355 -3.46 -2.82 23.90
N SER A 356 -3.52 -2.60 22.59
CA SER A 356 -2.40 -2.00 21.84
C SER A 356 -2.31 -0.49 22.12
N PRO A 357 -1.11 0.08 22.36
CA PRO A 357 -0.96 1.54 22.49
C PRO A 357 -1.41 2.28 21.22
N PHE A 358 -1.33 1.63 20.05
CA PHE A 358 -1.83 2.19 18.80
C PHE A 358 -3.36 2.21 18.73
N ARG A 359 -4.05 1.31 19.46
CA ARG A 359 -5.50 1.35 19.59
C ARG A 359 -5.94 2.56 20.40
N THR A 360 -5.28 2.83 21.53
CA THR A 360 -5.52 4.03 22.34
C THR A 360 -5.36 5.30 21.49
N LYS A 361 -4.24 5.44 20.77
CA LYS A 361 -4.01 6.59 19.87
C LYS A 361 -5.07 6.71 18.76
N LEU A 362 -5.54 5.58 18.24
CA LEU A 362 -6.60 5.56 17.23
C LEU A 362 -7.93 6.05 17.80
N ASP A 363 -8.28 5.59 19.00
CA ASP A 363 -9.53 5.95 19.68
C ASP A 363 -9.53 7.42 20.13
N GLU A 364 -8.42 7.93 20.66
CA GLU A 364 -8.22 9.37 20.93
C GLU A 364 -8.37 10.21 19.65
N ARG A 365 -7.73 9.77 18.56
CA ARG A 365 -7.87 10.47 17.28
C ARG A 365 -9.31 10.38 16.75
N ARG A 366 -9.99 9.26 16.95
CA ARG A 366 -11.40 9.09 16.57
C ARG A 366 -12.28 10.03 17.37
N ALA A 367 -12.05 10.20 18.67
CA ALA A 367 -12.77 11.17 19.51
C ALA A 367 -12.60 12.60 18.97
N TYR A 368 -11.36 13.00 18.68
CA TYR A 368 -11.05 14.31 18.12
C TYR A 368 -11.75 14.55 16.77
N GLU A 369 -11.68 13.59 15.85
CA GLU A 369 -12.33 13.71 14.54
C GLU A 369 -13.86 13.71 14.64
N LEU A 370 -14.42 12.96 15.58
CA LEU A 370 -15.85 12.92 15.85
C LEU A 370 -16.33 14.25 16.42
N TYR A 371 -15.62 14.81 17.40
CA TYR A 371 -15.88 16.16 17.92
C TYR A 371 -15.87 17.22 16.80
N LYS A 372 -14.83 17.23 15.96
CA LYS A 372 -14.73 18.19 14.83
C LYS A 372 -15.89 18.07 13.86
N LEU A 373 -16.31 16.85 13.55
CA LEU A 373 -17.44 16.59 12.65
C LEU A 373 -18.75 17.05 13.28
N LEU A 374 -18.99 16.78 14.57
CA LEU A 374 -20.20 17.20 15.25
C LEU A 374 -20.27 18.72 15.39
N ARG A 375 -19.16 19.39 15.69
CA ARG A 375 -19.08 20.86 15.72
C ARG A 375 -19.38 21.48 14.35
N ASP A 376 -18.73 21.02 13.29
CA ASP A 376 -19.01 21.49 11.91
C ASP A 376 -20.47 21.25 11.49
N ARG A 377 -21.08 20.15 11.96
CA ARG A 377 -22.49 19.85 11.69
C ARG A 377 -23.45 20.68 12.55
N GLN A 378 -23.10 20.98 13.80
CA GLN A 378 -23.84 21.92 14.66
C GLN A 378 -23.93 23.30 14.00
N ASP A 379 -22.81 23.81 13.47
CA ASP A 379 -22.74 25.10 12.78
C ASP A 379 -23.63 25.13 11.51
N LYS A 380 -23.87 23.96 10.91
CA LYS A 380 -24.72 23.78 9.72
C LYS A 380 -26.18 23.45 10.04
N ALA A 381 -26.51 23.11 11.28
CA ALA A 381 -27.82 22.63 11.71
C ALA A 381 -28.83 23.78 11.89
N ARG A 382 -29.04 24.60 10.85
CA ARG A 382 -30.06 25.65 10.88
C ARG A 382 -31.45 25.02 10.91
N GLY A 383 -32.25 25.33 11.94
CA GLY A 383 -33.63 24.86 12.08
C GLY A 383 -33.77 23.41 12.56
N VAL A 384 -32.72 22.81 13.11
CA VAL A 384 -32.81 21.53 13.81
C VAL A 384 -32.90 21.82 15.30
N GLU A 385 -33.94 21.33 15.97
CA GLU A 385 -34.15 21.56 17.42
C GLU A 385 -33.12 20.82 18.28
N ASP A 386 -32.55 19.72 17.78
CA ASP A 386 -31.55 18.92 18.49
C ASP A 386 -30.16 19.54 18.49
N PHE A 387 -29.51 19.48 19.65
CA PHE A 387 -28.07 19.74 19.77
C PHE A 387 -27.26 18.57 19.18
N ILE A 388 -26.56 18.86 18.10
CA ILE A 388 -25.68 17.93 17.39
C ILE A 388 -24.44 17.61 18.22
N LEU A 389 -23.86 18.61 18.88
CA LEU A 389 -22.74 18.43 19.80
C LEU A 389 -23.28 18.22 21.23
N PRO A 390 -22.83 17.19 21.98
CA PRO A 390 -23.29 16.99 23.36
C PRO A 390 -22.83 18.13 24.28
N GLU A 391 -23.67 18.45 25.27
CA GLU A 391 -23.50 19.59 26.20
C GLU A 391 -22.13 19.60 26.91
N ALA A 392 -21.64 18.42 27.32
CA ALA A 392 -20.33 18.26 27.96
C ALA A 392 -19.13 18.75 27.11
N PHE A 393 -19.34 19.10 25.83
CA PHE A 393 -18.31 19.56 24.90
C PHE A 393 -18.51 21.00 24.42
N TRP A 394 -19.55 21.72 24.85
CA TRP A 394 -19.82 23.09 24.40
C TRP A 394 -18.73 24.07 24.83
N ASP A 395 -18.36 24.03 26.11
CA ASP A 395 -17.37 24.95 26.68
C ASP A 395 -15.93 24.43 26.58
N ARG A 396 -15.74 23.21 26.06
CA ARG A 396 -14.41 22.61 25.93
C ARG A 396 -13.64 23.21 24.76
N ASN A 397 -12.50 23.84 25.06
CA ASN A 397 -11.56 24.35 24.06
C ASN A 397 -10.64 23.24 23.51
N ILE A 398 -11.20 22.34 22.71
CA ILE A 398 -10.46 21.23 22.07
C ILE A 398 -9.77 21.74 20.81
N ARG A 399 -8.44 21.85 20.85
CA ARG A 399 -7.62 22.35 19.72
C ARG A 399 -6.90 21.20 19.01
N SER A 400 -6.57 20.15 19.74
CA SER A 400 -5.73 19.03 19.30
C SER A 400 -6.24 17.70 19.82
N VAL A 401 -5.62 16.60 19.35
CA VAL A 401 -5.90 15.25 19.85
C VAL A 401 -5.52 15.07 21.32
N LEU A 402 -4.65 15.93 21.87
CA LEU A 402 -4.24 15.87 23.27
C LEU A 402 -5.31 16.40 24.23
N ASP A 403 -6.32 17.11 23.69
CA ASP A 403 -7.41 17.70 24.48
C ASP A 403 -8.62 16.75 24.61
N VAL A 404 -8.49 15.51 24.12
CA VAL A 404 -9.52 14.47 24.17
C VAL A 404 -8.97 13.16 24.73
N THR A 405 -9.85 12.34 25.29
CA THR A 405 -9.55 11.04 25.89
C THR A 405 -10.34 9.91 25.22
N VAL A 406 -10.03 8.65 25.58
CA VAL A 406 -10.83 7.50 25.15
C VAL A 406 -12.25 7.53 25.75
N ALA A 407 -12.41 8.08 26.96
CA ALA A 407 -13.74 8.24 27.57
C ALA A 407 -14.62 9.21 26.75
N ASP A 408 -14.01 10.27 26.20
CA ASP A 408 -14.70 11.21 25.32
C ASP A 408 -15.27 10.53 24.07
N LEU A 409 -14.57 9.53 23.52
CA LEU A 409 -15.06 8.75 22.38
C LEU A 409 -16.39 8.04 22.73
N ALA A 410 -16.50 7.47 23.93
CA ALA A 410 -17.70 6.78 24.37
C ALA A 410 -18.90 7.74 24.47
N VAL A 411 -18.70 8.92 25.07
CA VAL A 411 -19.72 9.96 25.19
C VAL A 411 -20.18 10.45 23.82
N LEU A 412 -19.24 10.85 22.95
CA LEU A 412 -19.54 11.33 21.61
C LEU A 412 -20.22 10.24 20.76
N SER A 413 -19.80 8.98 20.90
CA SER A 413 -20.38 7.87 20.15
C SER A 413 -21.81 7.56 20.60
N ALA A 414 -22.06 7.54 21.90
CA ALA A 414 -23.40 7.34 22.45
C ALA A 414 -24.36 8.46 22.01
N HIS A 415 -23.88 9.72 22.02
CA HIS A 415 -24.67 10.87 21.55
C HIS A 415 -25.10 10.71 20.09
N VAL A 416 -24.18 10.28 19.21
CA VAL A 416 -24.51 10.03 17.79
C VAL A 416 -25.54 8.91 17.64
N ASP A 417 -25.50 7.87 18.46
CA ASP A 417 -26.51 6.79 18.38
C ASP A 417 -27.90 7.28 18.80
N ILE A 418 -27.96 8.14 19.83
CA ILE A 418 -29.21 8.78 20.26
C ILE A 418 -29.79 9.63 19.12
N LEU A 419 -28.97 10.49 18.50
CA LEU A 419 -29.41 11.35 17.39
C LEU A 419 -29.84 10.52 16.17
N ARG A 420 -29.13 9.44 15.84
CA ARG A 420 -29.52 8.53 14.75
C ARG A 420 -30.86 7.85 15.03
N LYS A 421 -31.06 7.34 16.25
CA LYS A 421 -32.31 6.72 16.67
C LYS A 421 -33.47 7.72 16.57
N LYS A 422 -33.26 8.97 17.02
CA LYS A 422 -34.26 10.04 16.91
C LYS A 422 -34.59 10.37 15.44
N ALA A 423 -33.57 10.42 14.59
CA ALA A 423 -33.71 10.64 13.17
C ALA A 423 -34.29 9.44 12.40
N GLY A 424 -34.58 8.30 13.04
CA GLY A 424 -35.02 7.08 12.35
C GLY A 424 -33.96 6.46 11.43
N VAL A 425 -32.68 6.80 11.61
CA VAL A 425 -31.57 6.17 10.89
C VAL A 425 -31.26 4.85 11.59
N SER A 426 -31.47 3.72 10.91
CA SER A 426 -31.18 2.41 11.48
C SER A 426 -29.71 2.32 11.90
N VAL A 427 -29.49 1.76 13.09
CA VAL A 427 -28.15 1.41 13.58
C VAL A 427 -27.78 0.11 12.88
N LYS A 428 -27.31 0.24 11.64
CA LYS A 428 -26.68 -0.86 10.94
C LYS A 428 -25.30 -1.10 11.51
N SER A 429 -24.80 -2.33 11.39
CA SER A 429 -23.42 -2.63 11.76
C SER A 429 -22.46 -1.72 10.98
N GLU A 430 -21.29 -1.38 11.55
CA GLU A 430 -20.28 -0.54 10.86
C GLU A 430 -19.87 -1.12 9.47
N GLU A 431 -20.12 -2.42 9.24
CA GLU A 431 -19.87 -3.09 7.98
C GLU A 431 -20.97 -2.83 6.93
N GLU A 432 -22.24 -2.79 7.35
CA GLU A 432 -23.40 -2.56 6.48
C GLU A 432 -23.53 -1.11 5.99
N GLU A 433 -22.91 -0.14 6.67
CA GLU A 433 -22.91 1.26 6.25
C GLU A 433 -22.09 1.55 4.97
N LYS A 434 -21.31 0.59 4.47
CA LYS A 434 -20.43 0.80 3.31
C LYS A 434 -21.14 0.74 1.96
N ASP A 435 -22.30 0.09 1.89
CA ASP A 435 -22.91 -0.34 0.62
C ASP A 435 -24.21 0.38 0.25
N GLU A 436 -24.69 1.33 1.05
CA GLU A 436 -25.89 2.08 0.70
C GLU A 436 -25.58 3.29 -0.20
N GLY A 437 -26.02 3.17 -1.46
CA GLY A 437 -26.29 4.31 -2.32
C GLY A 437 -27.37 5.23 -1.71
N GLU A 438 -27.60 6.37 -2.34
CA GLU A 438 -28.43 7.49 -1.86
C GLU A 438 -29.94 7.20 -1.74
N ALA A 439 -30.35 6.08 -1.13
CA ALA A 439 -31.73 5.88 -0.78
C ALA A 439 -32.13 6.93 0.26
N GLU A 440 -33.09 7.79 -0.08
CA GLU A 440 -33.67 8.73 0.86
C GLU A 440 -34.47 7.94 1.90
N PRO A 441 -34.09 8.02 3.19
CA PRO A 441 -34.78 7.28 4.21
C PRO A 441 -36.12 7.97 4.47
N ILE A 442 -37.19 7.20 4.57
CA ILE A 442 -38.51 7.68 4.98
C ILE A 442 -38.41 7.96 6.49
N THR A 443 -37.84 9.11 6.87
CA THR A 443 -37.51 9.42 8.27
C THR A 443 -38.34 10.55 8.85
N LYS A 444 -38.54 10.49 10.18
CA LYS A 444 -39.28 11.49 10.97
C LYS A 444 -38.64 12.89 10.92
N ASP A 445 -37.33 12.96 10.73
CA ASP A 445 -36.58 14.20 10.51
C ASP A 445 -35.49 13.97 9.45
N ALA A 446 -35.76 14.39 8.21
CA ALA A 446 -34.84 14.24 7.08
C ALA A 446 -33.55 15.07 7.25
N ASN A 447 -33.64 16.24 7.91
CA ASN A 447 -32.49 17.11 8.11
C ASN A 447 -31.51 16.52 9.13
N LEU A 448 -32.01 16.05 10.28
CA LEU A 448 -31.18 15.38 11.27
C LEU A 448 -30.62 14.06 10.72
N ALA A 449 -31.40 13.29 9.95
CA ALA A 449 -30.93 12.08 9.30
C ALA A 449 -29.75 12.36 8.36
N ARG A 450 -29.84 13.41 7.52
CA ARG A 450 -28.75 13.86 6.65
C ARG A 450 -27.52 14.30 7.45
N LEU A 451 -27.72 15.04 8.54
CA LEU A 451 -26.65 15.47 9.45
C LEU A 451 -26.08 14.34 10.30
N MET A 452 -26.71 13.18 10.43
CA MET A 452 -26.15 12.06 11.20
C MET A 452 -25.59 10.93 10.33
N ARG A 453 -25.89 10.94 9.02
CA ARG A 453 -25.41 9.93 8.09
C ARG A 453 -23.88 9.87 8.05
N GLY A 454 -23.35 8.67 8.29
CA GLY A 454 -21.93 8.34 8.18
C GLY A 454 -20.97 9.12 9.10
N VAL A 455 -21.46 9.80 10.16
CA VAL A 455 -20.58 10.59 11.06
C VAL A 455 -19.49 9.70 11.66
N LYS A 456 -19.89 8.60 12.32
CA LYS A 456 -18.97 7.67 12.98
C LYS A 456 -17.98 7.06 12.00
N MET A 457 -18.46 6.65 10.83
CA MET A 457 -17.62 6.07 9.78
C MET A 457 -16.63 7.08 9.19
N SER A 458 -17.03 8.33 9.00
CA SER A 458 -16.12 9.39 8.57
C SER A 458 -15.03 9.68 9.62
N ALA A 459 -15.40 9.70 10.91
CA ALA A 459 -14.46 9.89 12.01
C ALA A 459 -13.42 8.76 12.09
N ILE A 460 -13.85 7.50 12.07
CA ILE A 460 -12.93 6.35 12.12
C ILE A 460 -12.04 6.28 10.88
N GLN A 461 -12.56 6.59 9.68
CA GLN A 461 -11.73 6.64 8.46
C GLN A 461 -10.67 7.75 8.52
N LYS A 462 -11.00 8.94 9.06
CA LYS A 462 -10.04 10.01 9.32
C LYS A 462 -8.97 9.57 10.32
N ALA A 463 -9.38 8.94 11.42
CA ALA A 463 -8.49 8.45 12.45
C ALA A 463 -7.53 7.36 11.93
N LYS A 464 -8.04 6.36 11.19
CA LYS A 464 -7.22 5.33 10.52
C LYS A 464 -6.19 5.94 9.57
N ARG A 465 -6.58 6.96 8.80
CA ARG A 465 -5.66 7.66 7.88
C ARG A 465 -4.55 8.37 8.64
N TRP A 466 -4.89 9.10 9.70
CA TRP A 466 -3.91 9.76 10.56
C TRP A 466 -2.96 8.74 11.20
N LEU A 467 -3.49 7.63 11.71
CA LEU A 467 -2.69 6.54 12.29
C LEU A 467 -1.71 5.96 11.25
N GLY A 468 -2.16 5.75 10.00
CA GLY A 468 -1.29 5.32 8.91
C GLY A 468 -0.18 6.32 8.57
N GLN A 469 -0.44 7.64 8.63
CA GLN A 469 0.59 8.66 8.47
C GLN A 469 1.61 8.64 9.63
N TYR A 470 1.12 8.50 10.86
CA TYR A 470 1.95 8.39 12.06
C TYR A 470 2.86 7.17 11.99
N PHE A 471 2.30 6.02 11.60
CA PHE A 471 3.02 4.76 11.39
C PHE A 471 4.14 4.89 10.35
N LEU A 472 3.87 5.51 9.20
CA LEU A 472 4.90 5.75 8.18
C LEU A 472 6.02 6.69 8.65
N LYS A 473 5.68 7.75 9.41
CA LYS A 473 6.68 8.66 10.02
C LYS A 473 7.56 7.89 11.01
N MET A 474 6.97 7.04 11.83
CA MET A 474 7.68 6.19 12.79
C MET A 474 8.60 5.18 12.09
N ILE A 475 8.10 4.45 11.07
CA ILE A 475 8.93 3.53 10.27
C ILE A 475 10.13 4.28 9.67
N PHE A 476 9.91 5.43 9.04
CA PHE A 476 10.98 6.20 8.42
C PHE A 476 12.07 6.57 9.43
N LYS A 477 11.69 7.09 10.60
CA LYS A 477 12.62 7.48 11.66
C LYS A 477 13.39 6.27 12.20
N ASN A 478 12.68 5.22 12.61
CA ASN A 478 13.30 4.06 13.23
C ASN A 478 14.19 3.29 12.26
N TRP A 479 13.77 3.16 11.00
CA TRP A 479 14.59 2.51 9.97
C TRP A 479 15.82 3.34 9.64
N ARG A 480 15.73 4.67 9.49
CA ARG A 480 16.94 5.48 9.31
C ARG A 480 17.89 5.39 10.50
N LYS A 481 17.34 5.42 11.71
CA LYS A 481 18.10 5.24 12.95
C LYS A 481 18.83 3.88 12.98
N SER A 482 18.19 2.79 12.57
CA SER A 482 18.83 1.46 12.50
C SER A 482 19.97 1.39 11.49
N LEU A 483 20.00 2.32 10.52
CA LEU A 483 21.10 2.45 9.56
C LEU A 483 22.18 3.45 10.00
N GLY A 484 22.08 4.02 11.21
CA GLY A 484 22.99 5.08 11.67
C GLY A 484 22.84 6.41 10.92
N LEU A 485 21.69 6.63 10.27
CA LEU A 485 21.44 7.84 9.48
C LEU A 485 20.68 8.90 10.32
N SER A 486 20.96 10.17 10.06
CA SER A 486 20.20 11.30 10.62
C SER A 486 18.71 11.23 10.24
N GLU A 487 17.84 11.73 11.12
CA GLU A 487 16.39 11.76 10.87
C GLU A 487 16.00 12.64 9.67
N LEU A 488 16.69 13.77 9.50
CA LEU A 488 16.53 14.66 8.36
C LEU A 488 17.81 14.59 7.52
N PRO A 489 17.71 14.45 6.18
CA PRO A 489 18.88 14.67 5.34
C PRO A 489 19.39 16.08 5.64
N GLU A 490 20.71 16.24 5.70
CA GLU A 490 21.33 17.55 5.79
C GLU A 490 20.66 18.45 4.75
N ARG A 491 20.13 19.60 5.21
CA ARG A 491 19.55 20.57 4.30
C ARG A 491 20.65 20.88 3.28
N GLU A 492 20.41 20.52 2.02
CA GLU A 492 21.27 20.96 0.94
C GLU A 492 21.44 22.46 1.13
N PRO A 493 22.68 22.97 1.23
CA PRO A 493 22.90 24.40 1.35
C PRO A 493 22.11 25.03 0.22
N LYS A 494 21.15 25.90 0.57
CA LYS A 494 20.37 26.60 -0.46
C LYS A 494 21.39 27.20 -1.40
N ALA A 495 21.42 26.77 -2.65
CA ALA A 495 22.29 27.37 -3.64
C ALA A 495 22.01 28.88 -3.60
N ASN A 496 22.99 29.67 -3.17
CA ASN A 496 22.85 31.09 -2.83
C ASN A 496 22.58 31.98 -4.07
N GLY A 497 21.93 31.48 -5.13
CA GLY A 497 22.00 32.07 -6.46
C GLY A 497 20.73 32.17 -7.31
N SER A 498 19.51 31.85 -6.83
CA SER A 498 18.35 31.94 -7.75
C SER A 498 16.97 32.30 -7.20
N SER A 499 16.86 32.83 -5.97
CA SER A 499 15.52 33.10 -5.40
C SER A 499 14.80 34.34 -5.95
N GLU A 500 15.34 35.07 -6.94
CA GLU A 500 14.64 36.25 -7.50
C GLU A 500 13.75 35.96 -8.72
N ALA A 501 13.88 34.81 -9.40
CA ALA A 501 13.18 34.60 -10.67
C ALA A 501 11.78 33.95 -10.58
N HIS A 502 11.43 33.28 -9.47
CA HIS A 502 10.18 32.50 -9.39
C HIS A 502 9.06 33.05 -8.49
N THR A 503 9.26 34.19 -7.84
CA THR A 503 8.21 34.86 -7.05
C THR A 503 7.30 35.79 -7.86
N ASN A 504 7.63 36.11 -9.12
CA ASN A 504 6.85 37.09 -9.91
C ASN A 504 5.71 36.50 -10.77
N ALA A 505 5.59 35.18 -10.94
CA ALA A 505 4.57 34.59 -11.83
C ALA A 505 3.28 34.09 -11.13
N ARG A 506 3.14 34.27 -9.81
CA ARG A 506 2.00 33.70 -9.04
C ARG A 506 1.24 34.68 -8.15
N LYS A 507 1.31 35.99 -8.43
CA LYS A 507 0.38 36.98 -7.87
C LYS A 507 -0.90 37.03 -8.72
N LYS A 508 -1.78 36.04 -8.56
CA LYS A 508 -3.19 36.16 -8.94
C LYS A 508 -4.00 36.19 -7.64
N LYS A 509 -4.67 37.33 -7.41
CA LYS A 509 -5.56 37.69 -6.29
C LYS A 509 -6.16 36.49 -5.57
N VAL A 510 -5.70 36.24 -4.35
CA VAL A 510 -6.49 35.56 -3.30
C VAL A 510 -6.42 36.49 -2.10
N ASP A 511 -7.58 36.94 -1.66
CA ASP A 511 -7.73 37.87 -0.54
C ASP A 511 -7.06 37.34 0.74
N ASP A 512 -6.32 38.25 1.37
CA ASP A 512 -5.68 38.09 2.65
C ASP A 512 -6.69 37.77 3.75
N LYS A 513 -6.54 36.58 4.35
CA LYS A 513 -6.56 36.32 5.81
C LYS A 513 -6.36 34.82 6.08
N LEU A 514 -5.11 34.37 6.04
CA LEU A 514 -4.68 33.21 6.81
C LEU A 514 -3.58 33.65 7.78
N PRO A 515 -3.79 33.59 9.11
CA PRO A 515 -2.76 34.00 10.05
C PRO A 515 -1.61 32.99 10.07
N ALA A 516 -0.38 33.52 10.17
CA ALA A 516 0.92 32.84 10.22
C ALA A 516 1.12 31.81 11.38
N ASN A 517 0.03 31.34 11.99
CA ASN A 517 0.04 30.41 13.13
C ASN A 517 -0.12 28.94 12.76
N LEU A 518 -0.40 28.59 11.48
CA LEU A 518 -0.55 27.19 11.08
C LEU A 518 0.78 26.43 10.98
N GLU A 519 1.86 27.11 10.59
CA GLU A 519 3.20 26.51 10.44
C GLU A 519 3.89 26.30 11.80
N ARG A 520 3.66 27.20 12.77
CA ARG A 520 4.18 27.05 14.15
C ARG A 520 3.44 25.97 14.96
N LEU A 521 2.20 25.65 14.62
CA LEU A 521 1.43 24.61 15.32
C LEU A 521 1.92 23.19 15.00
N MET A 522 2.40 22.95 13.78
CA MET A 522 2.91 21.63 13.38
C MET A 522 4.33 21.33 13.91
N LEU A 523 5.06 22.34 14.36
CA LEU A 523 6.42 22.19 14.91
C LEU A 523 6.47 22.02 16.44
N ARG A 524 5.38 22.29 17.17
CA ARG A 524 5.28 22.07 18.64
C ARG A 524 4.89 20.65 19.06
N GLU A 525 4.59 19.74 18.14
CA GLU A 525 4.22 18.32 18.43
C GLU A 525 5.40 17.43 18.91
N HIS A 526 6.52 18.01 19.35
CA HIS A 526 7.77 17.29 19.66
C HIS A 526 8.33 17.58 21.07
N GLY A 527 7.44 17.67 22.07
CA GLY A 527 7.85 17.70 23.47
C GLY A 527 8.27 16.31 23.99
N PHE A 528 9.56 16.02 24.01
CA PHE A 528 10.16 15.17 25.04
C PHE A 528 10.52 16.08 26.21
N ALA A 529 9.89 15.89 27.37
CA ALA A 529 10.46 16.36 28.63
C ALA A 529 11.56 15.38 29.04
N PRO A 530 12.72 15.85 29.52
CA PRO A 530 13.67 14.96 30.18
C PRO A 530 13.08 14.54 31.54
N ASN A 531 13.16 13.25 31.86
CA ASN A 531 12.95 12.80 33.24
C ASN A 531 14.19 13.19 34.07
N PRO A 532 14.01 13.47 35.37
CA PRO A 532 15.09 13.91 36.26
C PRO A 532 16.22 12.89 36.40
#